data_AF-A0A1A8ACV0-F1
#
_entry.id   AF-A0A1A8ACV0-F1
#
_cell.length_a   1.000
_cell.length_b   1.000
_cell.length_c   1.000
_cell.angle_alpha   90.00
_cell.angle_beta   90.00
_cell.angle_gamma   90.00
#
_symmetry.space_group_name_H-M   'P 1'
#
loop_
_entity.id
_entity.type
_entity.pdbx_description
1 polymer ?
#
loop_
_entity_poly.entity_id
_entity_poly.type
_entity_poly.pdbx_seq_one_letter_code
_entity_poly.pdbx_strand_id
1 'polypeptide(L)'
;TPSAQYEDYSFKDFPKEDLMPLTAAYGLALDHYAAGNWTGSIRFLDLRLRRLLRDSLKDLQRAIPCAFTFLQKNPEDHEMQQLTEEYKNEYDLSGYLIDQEQRPSEVSFVRGVKLISSGNYSSSVELLEEALRLYLEEYDLCQVDCEGISCVSSDRDFYVLIAEVYVDTLKCKLKCEENLMPNVGGYFVKNLVATIYHYLQYAYYKLNDGRRAAPCACSYSLFQPEDPVMKDNLMYYKAYREQWGLQPEHFRPRMEALKHYNQTITQKQMLTFAEMYLEIDDEGFFGPEDAALLASESPDAEFEGLGDYEESIYSNWRQMRGKGDAGEPDV
;
A
#
# COMPACT_ATOMS: atom_id res chain seq x y z
N THR A 1 -39.64 23.97 -24.89
CA THR A 1 -39.14 22.68 -24.38
C THR A 1 -38.32 22.04 -25.48
N PRO A 2 -36.98 22.08 -25.40
CA PRO A 2 -36.15 21.50 -26.44
C PRO A 2 -36.17 19.98 -26.26
N SER A 3 -36.73 19.29 -27.25
CA SER A 3 -36.60 17.85 -27.44
C SER A 3 -35.16 17.53 -27.87
N ALA A 4 -34.56 16.53 -27.26
CA ALA A 4 -33.22 16.08 -27.59
C ALA A 4 -33.21 15.43 -28.98
N GLN A 5 -32.20 15.78 -29.77
CA GLN A 5 -32.04 15.52 -31.21
C GLN A 5 -31.59 14.08 -31.55
N TYR A 6 -31.83 13.11 -30.66
CA TYR A 6 -31.21 11.77 -30.75
C TYR A 6 -32.16 10.63 -31.08
N GLU A 7 -33.42 10.89 -31.41
CA GLU A 7 -34.41 9.83 -31.68
C GLU A 7 -34.38 9.24 -33.10
N ASP A 8 -33.58 9.75 -34.04
CA ASP A 8 -33.56 9.28 -35.44
C ASP A 8 -32.21 8.66 -35.87
N TYR A 9 -31.59 7.81 -35.04
CA TYR A 9 -30.38 7.08 -35.45
C TYR A 9 -30.71 5.74 -36.13
N SER A 10 -30.65 5.72 -37.46
CA SER A 10 -30.84 4.54 -38.32
C SER A 10 -29.56 4.23 -39.11
N PHE A 11 -29.12 2.97 -39.08
CA PHE A 11 -27.88 2.46 -39.69
C PHE A 11 -27.81 2.54 -41.24
N LYS A 12 -28.80 3.13 -41.91
CA LYS A 12 -28.93 3.16 -43.38
C LYS A 12 -28.41 4.43 -44.05
N ASP A 13 -28.07 5.48 -43.30
CA ASP A 13 -27.61 6.76 -43.85
C ASP A 13 -26.16 7.08 -43.45
N PHE A 14 -25.21 6.21 -43.82
CA PHE A 14 -23.79 6.58 -43.77
C PHE A 14 -23.49 7.61 -44.88
N PRO A 15 -23.04 8.83 -44.57
CA PRO A 15 -22.55 9.75 -45.60
C PRO A 15 -21.28 9.15 -46.22
N LYS A 16 -21.24 9.09 -47.56
CA LYS A 16 -20.09 8.53 -48.30
C LYS A 16 -18.76 9.24 -48.00
N GLU A 17 -18.82 10.44 -47.43
CA GLU A 17 -17.66 11.18 -46.95
C GLU A 17 -16.87 10.43 -45.86
N ASP A 18 -17.53 9.60 -45.06
CA ASP A 18 -16.93 8.84 -43.96
C ASP A 18 -16.28 7.51 -44.40
N LEU A 19 -16.09 7.29 -45.71
CA LEU A 19 -15.36 6.17 -46.30
C LEU A 19 -13.99 6.57 -46.88
N MET A 20 -13.63 7.85 -46.81
CA MET A 20 -12.42 8.39 -47.43
C MET A 20 -11.12 7.99 -46.68
N PRO A 21 -10.02 7.59 -47.33
CA PRO A 21 -8.76 7.24 -46.67
C PRO A 21 -8.19 8.34 -45.75
N LEU A 22 -7.47 7.98 -44.67
CA LEU A 22 -6.90 8.92 -43.68
C LEU A 22 -6.02 10.02 -44.31
N THR A 23 -5.28 9.67 -45.36
CA THR A 23 -4.44 10.59 -46.13
C THR A 23 -5.26 11.58 -46.95
N ALA A 24 -6.39 11.14 -47.49
CA ALA A 24 -7.30 11.99 -48.26
C ALA A 24 -8.10 12.94 -47.35
N ALA A 25 -8.54 12.48 -46.18
CA ALA A 25 -9.17 13.34 -45.17
C ALA A 25 -8.22 14.45 -44.68
N TYR A 26 -6.93 14.14 -44.51
CA TYR A 26 -5.93 15.15 -44.15
C TYR A 26 -5.64 16.13 -45.30
N GLY A 27 -5.59 15.65 -46.54
CA GLY A 27 -5.45 16.51 -47.72
C GLY A 27 -6.59 17.54 -47.80
N LEU A 28 -7.83 17.09 -47.67
CA LEU A 28 -9.01 17.98 -47.68
C LEU A 28 -9.02 18.95 -46.50
N ALA A 29 -8.57 18.52 -45.32
CA ALA A 29 -8.44 19.43 -44.18
C ALA A 29 -7.48 20.60 -44.44
N LEU A 30 -6.35 20.32 -45.11
CA LEU A 30 -5.35 21.33 -45.48
C LEU A 30 -5.85 22.24 -46.60
N ASP A 31 -6.58 21.70 -47.57
CA ASP A 31 -7.19 22.49 -48.65
C ASP A 31 -8.24 23.47 -48.09
N HIS A 32 -9.06 23.02 -47.14
CA HIS A 32 -10.02 23.89 -46.44
C HIS A 32 -9.35 24.94 -45.55
N TYR A 33 -8.21 24.59 -44.92
CA TYR A 33 -7.39 25.55 -44.16
C TYR A 33 -6.82 26.64 -45.07
N ALA A 34 -6.24 26.26 -46.21
CA ALA A 34 -5.68 27.19 -47.19
C ALA A 34 -6.76 28.11 -47.80
N ALA A 35 -7.99 27.60 -47.92
CA ALA A 35 -9.15 28.38 -48.37
C ALA A 35 -9.78 29.27 -47.29
N GLY A 36 -9.26 29.28 -46.05
CA GLY A 36 -9.82 30.04 -44.93
C GLY A 36 -11.16 29.52 -44.42
N ASN A 37 -11.56 28.29 -44.79
CA ASN A 37 -12.78 27.63 -44.33
C ASN A 37 -12.47 26.76 -43.11
N TRP A 38 -12.38 27.43 -41.97
CA TRP A 38 -11.96 26.85 -40.68
C TRP A 38 -12.87 25.73 -40.20
N THR A 39 -14.20 25.86 -40.36
CA THR A 39 -15.17 24.84 -39.94
C THR A 39 -15.05 23.55 -40.76
N GLY A 40 -14.79 23.66 -42.07
CA GLY A 40 -14.50 22.51 -42.92
C GLY A 40 -13.20 21.80 -42.52
N SER A 41 -12.14 22.57 -42.29
CA SER A 41 -10.83 22.04 -41.87
C SER A 41 -10.91 21.29 -40.53
N ILE A 42 -11.58 21.89 -39.53
CA ILE A 42 -11.79 21.28 -38.22
C ILE A 42 -12.58 19.97 -38.35
N ARG A 43 -13.64 19.94 -39.18
CA ARG A 43 -14.48 18.75 -39.39
C ARG A 43 -13.67 17.56 -39.94
N PHE A 44 -12.80 17.79 -40.92
CA PHE A 44 -11.98 16.73 -41.51
C PHE A 44 -10.82 16.28 -40.60
N LEU A 45 -10.27 17.19 -39.80
CA LEU A 45 -9.28 16.84 -38.77
C LEU A 45 -9.91 16.00 -37.64
N ASP A 46 -11.12 16.33 -37.19
CA ASP A 46 -11.86 15.56 -36.19
C ASP A 46 -12.18 14.14 -36.70
N LEU A 47 -12.62 14.01 -37.96
CA LEU A 47 -12.83 12.72 -38.63
C LEU A 47 -11.56 11.86 -38.68
N ARG A 48 -10.39 12.47 -38.93
CA ARG A 48 -9.10 11.79 -38.90
C ARG A 48 -8.74 11.35 -37.49
N LEU A 49 -8.93 12.22 -36.49
CA LEU A 49 -8.63 11.94 -35.09
C LEU A 49 -9.47 10.77 -34.56
N ARG A 50 -10.78 10.79 -34.83
CA ARG A 50 -11.73 9.72 -34.46
C ARG A 50 -11.34 8.37 -35.09
N ARG A 51 -10.85 8.36 -36.33
CA ARG A 51 -10.38 7.13 -36.98
C ARG A 51 -9.02 6.66 -36.50
N LEU A 52 -8.09 7.57 -36.20
CA LEU A 52 -6.81 7.22 -35.55
C LEU A 52 -7.05 6.62 -34.16
N LEU A 53 -7.97 7.19 -33.39
CA LEU A 53 -8.43 6.62 -32.11
C LEU A 53 -9.07 5.24 -32.33
N ARG A 54 -9.90 5.06 -33.37
CA ARG A 54 -10.49 3.75 -33.70
C ARG A 54 -9.47 2.71 -34.14
N ASP A 55 -8.47 3.07 -34.94
CA ASP A 55 -7.40 2.16 -35.37
C ASP A 55 -6.40 1.89 -34.22
N SER A 56 -6.21 2.84 -33.30
CA SER A 56 -5.53 2.63 -32.01
C SER A 56 -6.32 1.67 -31.10
N LEU A 57 -7.65 1.77 -31.08
CA LEU A 57 -8.56 0.88 -30.35
C LEU A 57 -8.66 -0.53 -30.98
N LYS A 58 -8.26 -0.72 -32.23
CA LYS A 58 -8.12 -2.06 -32.84
C LYS A 58 -6.98 -2.89 -32.26
N ASP A 59 -6.06 -2.30 -31.49
CA ASP A 59 -5.09 -3.05 -30.70
C ASP A 59 -5.76 -3.58 -29.41
N LEU A 60 -6.80 -4.40 -29.61
CA LEU A 60 -7.65 -5.02 -28.58
C LEU A 60 -6.79 -5.75 -27.53
N GLN A 61 -5.65 -6.30 -27.95
CA GLN A 61 -4.70 -6.99 -27.07
C GLN A 61 -4.12 -6.12 -25.95
N ARG A 62 -4.09 -4.79 -26.14
CA ARG A 62 -3.59 -3.84 -25.13
C ARG A 62 -4.71 -3.01 -24.51
N ALA A 63 -5.68 -2.58 -25.32
CA ALA A 63 -6.77 -1.75 -24.84
C ALA A 63 -7.64 -2.47 -23.79
N ILE A 64 -7.94 -3.76 -23.98
CA ILE A 64 -8.80 -4.52 -23.08
C ILE A 64 -8.15 -4.76 -21.71
N PRO A 65 -6.89 -5.23 -21.60
CA PRO A 65 -6.23 -5.35 -20.29
C PRO A 65 -6.12 -4.01 -19.55
N CYS A 66 -5.84 -2.90 -20.25
CA CYS A 66 -5.78 -1.57 -19.63
C CYS A 66 -7.15 -1.11 -19.11
N ALA A 67 -8.20 -1.25 -19.94
CA ALA A 67 -9.58 -0.92 -19.54
C ALA A 67 -10.05 -1.79 -18.35
N PHE A 68 -9.70 -3.09 -18.37
CA PHE A 68 -10.01 -3.99 -17.28
C PHE A 68 -9.27 -3.62 -15.99
N THR A 69 -7.97 -3.32 -16.06
CA THR A 69 -7.16 -2.85 -14.92
C THR A 69 -7.75 -1.57 -14.31
N PHE A 70 -8.15 -0.62 -15.15
CA PHE A 70 -8.82 0.61 -14.69
C PHE A 70 -10.15 0.31 -13.98
N LEU A 71 -10.98 -0.57 -14.56
CA LEU A 71 -12.27 -0.96 -13.99
C LEU A 71 -12.11 -1.71 -12.67
N GLN A 72 -11.03 -2.49 -12.50
CA GLN A 72 -10.71 -3.10 -11.21
C GLN A 72 -10.55 -2.01 -10.13
N LYS A 73 -9.76 -0.97 -10.38
CA LYS A 73 -9.53 0.12 -9.41
C LYS A 73 -10.74 1.05 -9.23
N ASN A 74 -11.56 1.20 -10.27
CA ASN A 74 -12.71 2.10 -10.29
C ASN A 74 -13.99 1.30 -10.61
N PRO A 75 -14.48 0.47 -9.68
CA PRO A 75 -15.62 -0.41 -9.95
C PRO A 75 -16.93 0.35 -10.17
N GLU A 76 -17.02 1.62 -9.77
CA GLU A 76 -18.21 2.46 -9.92
C GLU A 76 -18.25 3.25 -11.25
N ASP A 77 -17.22 3.14 -12.09
CA ASP A 77 -17.15 3.87 -13.36
C ASP A 77 -18.14 3.30 -14.39
N HIS A 78 -19.28 3.97 -14.55
CA HIS A 78 -20.36 3.53 -15.43
C HIS A 78 -19.97 3.54 -16.93
N GLU A 79 -19.11 4.45 -17.36
CA GLU A 79 -18.69 4.56 -18.76
C GLU A 79 -17.80 3.37 -19.15
N MET A 80 -16.83 3.03 -18.31
CA MET A 80 -15.94 1.89 -18.53
C MET A 80 -16.67 0.55 -18.43
N GLN A 81 -17.66 0.44 -17.55
CA GLN A 81 -18.55 -0.73 -17.48
C GLN A 81 -19.31 -0.94 -18.79
N GLN A 82 -19.99 0.11 -19.29
CA GLN A 82 -20.75 0.04 -20.54
C GLN A 82 -19.85 -0.33 -21.71
N LEU A 83 -18.69 0.34 -21.82
CA LEU A 83 -17.71 0.06 -22.86
C LEU A 83 -17.24 -1.40 -22.81
N THR A 84 -16.94 -1.92 -21.63
CA THR A 84 -16.47 -3.30 -21.45
C THR A 84 -17.56 -4.31 -21.82
N GLU A 85 -18.82 -4.06 -21.46
CA GLU A 85 -19.95 -4.92 -21.84
C GLU A 85 -20.24 -4.88 -23.35
N GLU A 86 -20.12 -3.73 -23.99
CA GLU A 86 -20.20 -3.62 -25.46
C GLU A 86 -19.14 -4.50 -26.14
N TYR A 87 -17.89 -4.43 -25.69
CA TYR A 87 -16.82 -5.29 -26.22
C TYR A 87 -17.01 -6.78 -25.91
N LYS A 88 -17.61 -7.16 -24.76
CA LYS A 88 -17.96 -8.56 -24.45
C LYS A 88 -19.02 -9.13 -25.39
N ASN A 89 -19.95 -8.30 -25.84
CA ASN A 89 -21.02 -8.70 -26.75
C ASN A 89 -20.52 -8.88 -28.19
N GLU A 90 -19.51 -8.11 -28.60
CA GLU A 90 -18.96 -8.14 -29.95
C GLU A 90 -17.80 -9.14 -30.10
N TYR A 91 -17.01 -9.37 -29.03
CA TYR A 91 -15.82 -10.20 -29.06
C TYR A 91 -15.75 -11.17 -27.88
N ASP A 92 -15.17 -12.35 -28.11
CA ASP A 92 -14.79 -13.25 -27.02
C ASP A 92 -13.56 -12.68 -26.29
N LEU A 93 -13.81 -12.04 -25.14
CA LEU A 93 -12.75 -11.44 -24.31
C LEU A 93 -12.04 -12.47 -23.41
N SER A 94 -12.38 -13.76 -23.51
CA SER A 94 -11.77 -14.80 -22.70
C SER A 94 -10.26 -14.89 -23.01
N GLY A 95 -9.44 -14.60 -22.01
CA GLY A 95 -7.98 -14.54 -22.11
C GLY A 95 -7.36 -13.13 -22.22
N TYR A 96 -8.14 -12.09 -22.51
CA TYR A 96 -7.67 -10.69 -22.51
C TYR A 96 -8.02 -9.92 -21.22
N LEU A 97 -8.91 -10.48 -20.41
CA LEU A 97 -9.33 -9.92 -19.13
C LEU A 97 -8.28 -10.19 -18.04
N ILE A 98 -7.13 -9.56 -18.18
CA ILE A 98 -5.98 -9.69 -17.27
C ILE A 98 -5.73 -8.32 -16.64
N ASP A 99 -5.71 -8.29 -15.32
CA ASP A 99 -5.28 -7.11 -14.58
C ASP A 99 -3.75 -7.05 -14.64
N GLN A 100 -3.23 -6.01 -15.31
CA GLN A 100 -1.78 -5.82 -15.50
C GLN A 100 -1.11 -5.20 -14.27
N GLU A 101 -1.88 -4.60 -13.38
CA GLU A 101 -1.39 -4.04 -12.11
C GLU A 101 -1.62 -5.01 -10.93
N GLN A 102 -2.11 -6.22 -11.21
CA GLN A 102 -2.33 -7.23 -10.19
C GLN A 102 -1.01 -7.65 -9.55
N ARG A 103 -0.98 -7.63 -8.22
CA ARG A 103 0.22 -7.94 -7.47
C ARG A 103 0.43 -9.44 -7.30
N PRO A 104 1.68 -9.92 -7.20
CA PRO A 104 1.96 -11.34 -6.97
C PRO A 104 1.28 -11.93 -5.72
N SER A 105 1.17 -11.13 -4.65
CA SER A 105 0.48 -11.49 -3.40
C SER A 105 -1.02 -11.71 -3.63
N GLU A 106 -1.67 -10.82 -4.39
CA GLU A 106 -3.08 -10.91 -4.77
C GLU A 106 -3.37 -12.14 -5.64
N VAL A 107 -2.52 -12.39 -6.65
CA VAL A 107 -2.65 -13.56 -7.53
C VAL A 107 -2.64 -14.86 -6.71
N SER A 108 -1.70 -14.97 -5.78
CA SER A 108 -1.54 -16.14 -4.92
C SER A 108 -2.72 -16.28 -3.96
N PHE A 109 -3.18 -15.18 -3.36
CA PHE A 109 -4.32 -15.15 -2.47
C PHE A 109 -5.62 -15.60 -3.16
N VAL A 110 -5.97 -14.99 -4.30
CA VAL A 110 -7.21 -15.30 -5.04
C VAL A 110 -7.23 -16.75 -5.50
N ARG A 111 -6.11 -17.25 -6.02
CA ARG A 111 -5.98 -18.67 -6.41
C ARG A 111 -6.09 -19.59 -5.20
N GLY A 112 -5.47 -19.23 -4.07
CA GLY A 112 -5.55 -19.97 -2.81
C GLY A 112 -6.98 -20.10 -2.30
N VAL A 113 -7.74 -18.99 -2.28
CA VAL A 113 -9.16 -18.97 -1.88
C VAL A 113 -10.03 -19.79 -2.83
N LYS A 114 -9.82 -19.68 -4.16
CA LYS A 114 -10.53 -20.49 -5.15
C LYS A 114 -10.33 -22.00 -4.92
N LEU A 115 -9.13 -22.40 -4.52
CA LEU A 115 -8.85 -23.80 -4.21
C LEU A 115 -9.58 -24.30 -2.96
N ILE A 116 -9.81 -23.45 -1.95
CA ILE A 116 -10.66 -23.78 -0.79
C ILE A 116 -12.07 -24.14 -1.25
N SER A 117 -12.66 -23.34 -2.14
CA SER A 117 -13.99 -23.60 -2.69
C SER A 117 -14.05 -24.90 -3.50
N SER A 118 -12.94 -25.29 -4.14
CA SER A 118 -12.83 -26.56 -4.88
C SER A 118 -12.53 -27.78 -4.00
N GLY A 119 -12.30 -27.60 -2.70
CA GLY A 119 -11.97 -28.67 -1.75
C GLY A 119 -10.50 -29.12 -1.74
N ASN A 120 -9.63 -28.48 -2.52
CA ASN A 120 -8.19 -28.77 -2.48
C ASN A 120 -7.49 -27.88 -1.44
N TYR A 121 -7.55 -28.31 -0.17
CA TYR A 121 -6.99 -27.56 0.94
C TYR A 121 -5.46 -27.57 0.98
N SER A 122 -4.79 -28.64 0.53
CA SER A 122 -3.33 -28.74 0.57
C SER A 122 -2.67 -27.72 -0.35
N SER A 123 -3.09 -27.67 -1.62
CA SER A 123 -2.57 -26.69 -2.57
C SER A 123 -3.02 -25.26 -2.22
N SER A 124 -4.17 -25.11 -1.55
CA SER A 124 -4.62 -23.81 -1.04
C SER A 124 -3.66 -23.27 0.03
N VAL A 125 -3.27 -24.11 0.99
CA VAL A 125 -2.30 -23.73 2.04
C VAL A 125 -0.99 -23.25 1.42
N GLU A 126 -0.44 -23.96 0.44
CA GLU A 126 0.80 -23.56 -0.24
C GLU A 126 0.68 -22.16 -0.86
N LEU A 127 -0.43 -21.88 -1.56
CA LEU A 127 -0.66 -20.56 -2.17
C LEU A 127 -0.93 -19.46 -1.15
N LEU A 128 -1.61 -19.76 -0.05
CA LEU A 128 -1.92 -18.78 0.99
C LEU A 128 -0.71 -18.43 1.86
N GLU A 129 0.16 -19.40 2.17
CA GLU A 129 1.44 -19.14 2.84
C GLU A 129 2.37 -18.32 1.93
N GLU A 130 2.37 -18.60 0.62
CA GLU A 130 3.10 -17.79 -0.35
C GLU A 130 2.55 -16.37 -0.47
N ALA A 131 1.22 -16.21 -0.50
CA ALA A 131 0.57 -14.90 -0.50
C ALA A 131 0.95 -14.07 0.74
N LEU A 132 0.98 -14.70 1.92
CA LEU A 132 1.40 -14.06 3.17
C LEU A 132 2.86 -13.59 3.09
N ARG A 133 3.76 -14.46 2.63
CA ARG A 133 5.19 -14.15 2.48
C ARG A 133 5.39 -12.96 1.54
N LEU A 134 4.79 -13.02 0.35
CA LEU A 134 4.88 -11.95 -0.66
C LEU A 134 4.31 -10.63 -0.14
N TYR A 135 3.16 -10.66 0.54
CA TYR A 135 2.58 -9.45 1.10
C TYR A 135 3.49 -8.80 2.16
N LEU A 136 4.08 -9.60 3.06
CA LEU A 136 4.99 -9.08 4.09
C LEU A 136 6.25 -8.48 3.47
N GLU A 137 6.78 -9.07 2.38
CA GLU A 137 7.90 -8.50 1.63
C GLU A 137 7.52 -7.18 0.95
N GLU A 138 6.35 -7.10 0.31
CA GLU A 138 5.83 -5.86 -0.28
C GLU A 138 5.59 -4.78 0.78
N TYR A 139 5.13 -5.18 1.96
CA TYR A 139 4.96 -4.28 3.10
C TYR A 139 6.30 -3.73 3.57
N ASP A 140 7.30 -4.58 3.77
CA ASP A 140 8.65 -4.16 4.18
C ASP A 140 9.29 -3.21 3.14
N LEU A 141 9.07 -3.43 1.84
CA LEU A 141 9.51 -2.50 0.79
C LEU A 141 8.82 -1.14 0.89
N CYS A 142 7.49 -1.12 1.08
CA CYS A 142 6.73 0.12 1.28
C CYS A 142 7.24 0.91 2.50
N GLN A 143 7.61 0.23 3.58
CA GLN A 143 8.18 0.87 4.77
C GLN A 143 9.49 1.60 4.47
N VAL A 144 10.35 0.99 3.65
CA VAL A 144 11.65 1.57 3.26
C VAL A 144 11.47 2.73 2.30
N ASP A 145 10.53 2.63 1.35
CA ASP A 145 10.24 3.71 0.39
C ASP A 145 9.79 5.01 1.08
N CYS A 146 9.14 4.90 2.24
CA CYS A 146 8.73 6.04 3.06
C CYS A 146 9.89 6.78 3.74
N GLU A 147 11.10 6.20 3.83
CA GLU A 147 12.28 6.86 4.41
C GLU A 147 13.01 7.77 3.41
N GLY A 148 12.48 7.89 2.19
CA GLY A 148 12.99 8.79 1.16
C GLY A 148 12.91 10.26 1.58
N ILE A 149 13.95 11.04 1.24
CA ILE A 149 14.07 12.46 1.59
C ILE A 149 12.94 13.26 0.92
N SER A 150 12.06 13.85 1.72
CA SER A 150 11.12 14.88 1.24
C SER A 150 11.90 16.16 0.90
N CYS A 151 11.53 16.86 -0.18
CA CYS A 151 12.20 18.10 -0.57
C CYS A 151 12.05 19.16 0.53
N VAL A 152 13.11 19.40 1.26
CA VAL A 152 13.08 20.32 2.40
C VAL A 152 13.47 21.73 1.98
N SER A 153 12.69 22.75 2.39
CA SER A 153 13.09 24.15 2.24
C SER A 153 14.15 24.52 3.27
N SER A 154 15.15 25.31 2.86
CA SER A 154 16.30 25.72 3.67
C SER A 154 15.99 26.72 4.79
N ASP A 155 14.74 27.15 4.91
CA ASP A 155 14.37 28.36 5.64
C ASP A 155 13.80 28.09 7.05
N ARG A 156 13.76 26.83 7.50
CA ARG A 156 13.24 26.44 8.83
C ARG A 156 14.34 25.97 9.79
N ASP A 157 14.06 26.07 11.09
CA ASP A 157 14.90 25.50 12.14
C ASP A 157 15.08 23.99 11.93
N PHE A 158 16.32 23.52 12.02
CA PHE A 158 16.70 22.14 11.79
C PHE A 158 15.93 21.13 12.66
N TYR A 159 15.63 21.45 13.91
CA TYR A 159 14.94 20.50 14.81
C TYR A 159 13.46 20.37 14.46
N VAL A 160 12.80 21.49 14.13
CA VAL A 160 11.41 21.50 13.63
C VAL A 160 11.32 20.72 12.33
N LEU A 161 12.30 20.93 11.45
CA LEU A 161 12.43 20.21 10.18
C LEU A 161 12.44 18.69 10.36
N ILE A 162 13.30 18.20 11.27
CA ILE A 162 13.43 16.77 11.53
C ILE A 162 12.14 16.20 12.10
N ALA A 163 11.50 16.92 13.02
CA ALA A 163 10.22 16.50 13.60
C ALA A 163 9.14 16.38 12.52
N GLU A 164 8.98 17.40 11.65
CA GLU A 164 8.03 17.38 10.54
C GLU A 164 8.29 16.20 9.58
N VAL A 165 9.55 16.02 9.14
CA VAL A 165 9.93 14.90 8.27
C VAL A 165 9.65 13.55 8.93
N TYR A 166 9.89 13.42 10.24
CA TYR A 166 9.62 12.20 10.98
C TYR A 166 8.12 11.90 11.07
N VAL A 167 7.28 12.91 11.34
CA VAL A 167 5.82 12.77 11.32
C VAL A 167 5.33 12.37 9.93
N ASP A 168 5.82 13.00 8.87
CA ASP A 168 5.46 12.66 7.49
C ASP A 168 5.89 11.23 7.13
N THR A 169 7.09 10.82 7.57
CA THR A 169 7.58 9.44 7.40
C THR A 169 6.66 8.44 8.08
N LEU A 170 6.26 8.71 9.33
CA LEU A 170 5.32 7.84 10.07
C LEU A 170 3.94 7.79 9.38
N LYS A 171 3.42 8.92 8.92
CA LYS A 171 2.17 8.99 8.15
C LYS A 171 2.26 8.17 6.87
N CYS A 172 3.38 8.23 6.15
CA CYS A 172 3.61 7.39 4.97
C CYS A 172 3.62 5.91 5.34
N LYS A 173 4.39 5.52 6.36
CA LYS A 173 4.51 4.12 6.82
C LYS A 173 3.17 3.51 7.22
N LEU A 174 2.31 4.27 7.89
CA LEU A 174 0.96 3.81 8.28
C LEU A 174 0.01 3.68 7.08
N LYS A 175 0.19 4.49 6.04
CA LYS A 175 -0.58 4.37 4.79
C LYS A 175 -0.19 3.15 3.96
N CYS A 176 0.89 2.43 4.28
CA CYS A 176 1.24 1.20 3.56
C CYS A 176 0.12 0.16 3.58
N GLU A 177 -0.60 -0.04 4.70
CA GLU A 177 -1.72 -1.01 4.72
C GLU A 177 -2.87 -0.61 3.77
N GLU A 178 -3.13 0.70 3.64
CA GLU A 178 -4.15 1.23 2.73
C GLU A 178 -3.68 1.20 1.26
N ASN A 179 -2.43 1.59 1.00
CA ASN A 179 -1.81 1.59 -0.32
C ASN A 179 -1.62 0.17 -0.87
N LEU A 180 -1.44 -0.81 0.01
CA LEU A 180 -1.32 -2.22 -0.32
C LEU A 180 -2.64 -2.98 -0.18
N MET A 181 -3.77 -2.28 -0.07
CA MET A 181 -5.08 -2.90 0.00
C MET A 181 -5.37 -3.68 -1.30
N PRO A 182 -5.51 -5.01 -1.22
CA PRO A 182 -5.60 -5.85 -2.39
C PRO A 182 -6.93 -5.68 -3.10
N ASN A 183 -6.90 -5.78 -4.42
CA ASN A 183 -8.10 -5.78 -5.25
C ASN A 183 -8.39 -7.17 -5.81
N VAL A 184 -9.55 -7.72 -5.43
CA VAL A 184 -10.02 -9.01 -5.93
C VAL A 184 -11.26 -8.80 -6.76
N GLY A 185 -11.10 -8.66 -8.07
CA GLY A 185 -12.24 -8.59 -8.98
C GLY A 185 -13.12 -7.34 -8.81
N GLY A 186 -12.56 -6.24 -8.32
CA GLY A 186 -13.28 -4.98 -8.02
C GLY A 186 -13.66 -4.84 -6.53
N TYR A 187 -13.33 -5.82 -5.69
CA TYR A 187 -13.56 -5.77 -4.26
C TYR A 187 -12.26 -5.56 -3.49
N PHE A 188 -12.22 -4.49 -2.70
CA PHE A 188 -11.08 -4.19 -1.83
C PHE A 188 -11.18 -4.97 -0.51
N VAL A 189 -10.18 -5.80 -0.23
CA VAL A 189 -10.15 -6.60 1.00
C VAL A 189 -9.38 -5.84 2.09
N LYS A 190 -10.12 -5.30 3.07
CA LYS A 190 -9.51 -4.69 4.26
C LYS A 190 -8.86 -5.75 5.15
N ASN A 191 -7.76 -5.38 5.81
CA ASN A 191 -7.02 -6.25 6.74
C ASN A 191 -6.56 -7.59 6.13
N LEU A 192 -5.91 -7.54 4.97
CA LEU A 192 -5.51 -8.75 4.21
C LEU A 192 -4.76 -9.79 5.06
N VAL A 193 -3.81 -9.36 5.90
CA VAL A 193 -3.03 -10.28 6.77
C VAL A 193 -3.95 -11.09 7.68
N ALA A 194 -4.93 -10.44 8.31
CA ALA A 194 -5.93 -11.12 9.12
C ALA A 194 -6.74 -12.08 8.23
N THR A 195 -7.24 -11.63 7.09
CA THR A 195 -7.99 -12.48 6.16
C THR A 195 -7.22 -13.73 5.73
N ILE A 196 -5.92 -13.61 5.43
CA ILE A 196 -5.06 -14.75 5.09
C ILE A 196 -4.99 -15.74 6.26
N TYR A 197 -4.79 -15.27 7.49
CA TYR A 197 -4.77 -16.14 8.67
C TYR A 197 -6.10 -16.86 8.92
N HIS A 198 -7.23 -16.22 8.63
CA HIS A 198 -8.53 -16.86 8.70
C HIS A 198 -8.64 -18.02 7.69
N TYR A 199 -8.28 -17.79 6.43
CA TYR A 199 -8.31 -18.85 5.41
C TYR A 199 -7.28 -19.96 5.68
N LEU A 200 -6.08 -19.63 6.16
CA LEU A 200 -5.09 -20.61 6.58
C LEU A 200 -5.60 -21.46 7.74
N GLN A 201 -6.18 -20.84 8.76
CA GLN A 201 -6.78 -21.57 9.89
C GLN A 201 -7.86 -22.55 9.42
N TYR A 202 -8.75 -22.11 8.53
CA TYR A 202 -9.80 -22.95 7.97
C TYR A 202 -9.22 -24.12 7.15
N ALA A 203 -8.24 -23.84 6.28
CA ALA A 203 -7.61 -24.87 5.45
C ALA A 203 -6.86 -25.91 6.30
N TYR A 204 -6.10 -25.48 7.31
CA TYR A 204 -5.42 -26.38 8.25
C TYR A 204 -6.41 -27.22 9.07
N TYR A 205 -7.53 -26.64 9.51
CA TYR A 205 -8.59 -27.38 10.17
C TYR A 205 -9.14 -28.49 9.27
N LYS A 206 -9.41 -28.20 7.99
CA LYS A 206 -9.90 -29.19 7.02
C LYS A 206 -8.87 -30.29 6.70
N LEU A 207 -7.59 -29.99 6.85
CA LEU A 207 -6.49 -30.96 6.73
C LEU A 207 -6.23 -31.75 8.03
N ASN A 208 -7.03 -31.54 9.07
CA ASN A 208 -6.84 -32.13 10.40
C ASN A 208 -5.48 -31.77 11.03
N ASP A 209 -4.96 -30.58 10.74
CA ASP A 209 -3.72 -30.05 11.31
C ASP A 209 -3.99 -28.94 12.33
N GLY A 210 -4.37 -29.34 13.54
CA GLY A 210 -4.62 -28.40 14.63
C GLY A 210 -3.38 -27.63 15.07
N ARG A 211 -2.19 -28.22 14.91
CA ARG A 211 -0.92 -27.63 15.37
C ARG A 211 -0.56 -26.38 14.58
N ARG A 212 -0.90 -26.35 13.29
CA ARG A 212 -0.77 -25.14 12.45
C ARG A 212 -2.01 -24.25 12.48
N ALA A 213 -3.20 -24.82 12.67
CA ALA A 213 -4.44 -24.05 12.72
C ALA A 213 -4.56 -23.14 13.96
N ALA A 214 -4.19 -23.63 15.15
CA ALA A 214 -4.32 -22.87 16.40
C ALA A 214 -3.46 -21.58 16.43
N PRO A 215 -2.17 -21.61 16.01
CA PRO A 215 -1.37 -20.39 15.88
C PRO A 215 -1.94 -19.39 14.86
N CYS A 216 -2.54 -19.85 13.76
CA CYS A 216 -3.21 -18.97 12.80
C CYS A 216 -4.43 -18.27 13.42
N ALA A 217 -5.24 -18.99 14.21
CA ALA A 217 -6.36 -18.42 14.94
C ALA A 217 -5.89 -17.33 15.95
N CYS A 218 -4.81 -17.60 16.67
CA CYS A 218 -4.20 -16.63 17.58
C CYS A 218 -3.67 -15.40 16.82
N SER A 219 -3.07 -15.60 15.65
CA SER A 219 -2.53 -14.52 14.81
C SER A 219 -3.64 -13.62 14.27
N TYR A 220 -4.77 -14.20 13.83
CA TYR A 220 -5.95 -13.43 13.43
C TYR A 220 -6.47 -12.55 14.57
N SER A 221 -6.55 -13.11 15.78
CA SER A 221 -7.08 -12.42 16.95
C SER A 221 -6.24 -11.21 17.39
N LEU A 222 -4.99 -11.08 16.94
CA LEU A 222 -4.18 -9.87 17.16
C LEU A 222 -4.75 -8.67 16.39
N PHE A 223 -5.14 -8.89 15.13
CA PHE A 223 -5.62 -7.83 14.24
C PHE A 223 -7.10 -7.53 14.46
N GLN A 224 -7.91 -8.55 14.74
CA GLN A 224 -9.35 -8.43 14.93
C GLN A 224 -9.79 -9.13 16.23
N PRO A 225 -9.48 -8.53 17.40
CA PRO A 225 -9.80 -9.12 18.69
C PRO A 225 -11.30 -9.18 18.97
N GLU A 226 -12.12 -8.39 18.28
CA GLU A 226 -13.58 -8.34 18.52
C GLU A 226 -14.40 -9.33 17.71
N ASP A 227 -13.79 -10.05 16.78
CA ASP A 227 -14.51 -11.01 15.94
C ASP A 227 -15.04 -12.20 16.79
N PRO A 228 -16.38 -12.35 16.92
CA PRO A 228 -16.97 -13.42 17.73
C PRO A 228 -16.64 -14.81 17.17
N VAL A 229 -16.53 -14.96 15.84
CA VAL A 229 -16.27 -16.25 15.20
C VAL A 229 -14.89 -16.77 15.58
N MET A 230 -13.88 -15.89 15.60
CA MET A 230 -12.54 -16.31 15.99
C MET A 230 -12.43 -16.57 17.51
N LYS A 231 -13.16 -15.82 18.35
CA LYS A 231 -13.25 -16.11 19.79
C LYS A 231 -13.78 -17.53 20.02
N ASP A 232 -14.85 -17.91 19.34
CA ASP A 232 -15.44 -19.24 19.44
C ASP A 232 -14.48 -20.33 18.92
N ASN A 233 -13.81 -20.09 17.80
CA ASN A 233 -12.80 -21.02 17.25
C ASN A 233 -11.64 -21.25 18.23
N LEU A 234 -11.15 -20.20 18.90
CA LEU A 234 -10.11 -20.32 19.92
C LEU A 234 -10.60 -21.09 21.15
N MET A 235 -11.85 -20.88 21.58
CA MET A 235 -12.46 -21.66 22.67
C MET A 235 -12.59 -23.13 22.28
N TYR A 236 -12.97 -23.42 21.03
CA TYR A 236 -13.01 -24.77 20.48
C TYR A 236 -11.63 -25.45 20.57
N TYR A 237 -10.56 -24.83 20.06
CA TYR A 237 -9.22 -25.43 20.15
C TYR A 237 -8.75 -25.66 21.59
N LYS A 238 -9.11 -24.75 22.52
CA LYS A 238 -8.80 -24.91 23.94
C LYS A 238 -9.55 -26.09 24.57
N ALA A 239 -10.84 -26.22 24.27
CA ALA A 239 -11.69 -27.29 24.81
C ALA A 239 -11.26 -28.67 24.31
N TYR A 240 -10.88 -28.79 23.04
CA TYR A 240 -10.50 -30.05 22.40
C TYR A 240 -8.97 -30.24 22.30
N ARG A 241 -8.19 -29.55 23.15
CA ARG A 241 -6.72 -29.53 23.08
C ARG A 241 -6.08 -30.93 23.07
N GLU A 242 -6.61 -31.87 23.84
CA GLU A 242 -6.06 -33.23 23.96
C GLU A 242 -6.29 -34.03 22.68
N GLN A 243 -7.49 -33.90 22.08
CA GLN A 243 -7.85 -34.60 20.84
C GLN A 243 -7.00 -34.13 19.66
N TRP A 244 -6.68 -32.84 19.63
CA TRP A 244 -5.83 -32.23 18.60
C TRP A 244 -4.32 -32.35 18.90
N GLY A 245 -3.95 -32.87 20.08
CA GLY A 245 -2.54 -32.95 20.51
C GLY A 245 -1.87 -31.58 20.66
N LEU A 246 -2.62 -30.58 21.12
CA LEU A 246 -2.18 -29.20 21.29
C LEU A 246 -1.49 -29.00 22.64
N GLN A 247 -0.43 -28.19 22.60
CA GLN A 247 0.36 -27.78 23.75
C GLN A 247 0.15 -26.28 23.96
N PRO A 248 0.45 -25.74 25.15
CA PRO A 248 0.32 -24.30 25.44
C PRO A 248 1.05 -23.41 24.43
N GLU A 249 2.16 -23.88 23.85
CA GLU A 249 2.97 -23.16 22.87
C GLU A 249 2.23 -22.93 21.55
N HIS A 250 1.30 -23.82 21.17
CA HIS A 250 0.50 -23.68 19.95
C HIS A 250 -0.60 -22.61 20.07
N PHE A 251 -0.82 -22.05 21.27
CA PHE A 251 -1.75 -20.94 21.49
C PHE A 251 -1.04 -19.58 21.49
N ARG A 252 0.09 -19.50 20.80
CA ARG A 252 0.81 -18.25 20.55
C ARG A 252 0.60 -17.83 19.09
N PRO A 253 0.43 -16.52 18.82
CA PRO A 253 0.49 -16.01 17.46
C PRO A 253 1.81 -16.40 16.78
N ARG A 254 1.79 -16.49 15.45
CA ARG A 254 3.01 -16.71 14.68
C ARG A 254 3.94 -15.49 14.78
N MET A 255 5.23 -15.73 14.62
CA MET A 255 6.26 -14.70 14.84
C MET A 255 6.13 -13.56 13.83
N GLU A 256 5.85 -13.88 12.57
CA GLU A 256 5.69 -12.89 11.50
C GLU A 256 4.46 -12.00 11.71
N ALA A 257 3.33 -12.55 12.19
CA ALA A 257 2.16 -11.78 12.58
C ALA A 257 2.47 -10.83 13.73
N LEU A 258 3.16 -11.34 14.76
CA LEU A 258 3.51 -10.56 15.95
C LEU A 258 4.48 -9.43 15.61
N LYS A 259 5.48 -9.68 14.75
CA LYS A 259 6.41 -8.65 14.25
C LYS A 259 5.64 -7.53 13.54
N HIS A 260 4.81 -7.89 12.57
CA HIS A 260 4.02 -6.92 11.80
C HIS A 260 3.08 -6.11 12.68
N TYR A 261 2.34 -6.77 13.59
CA TYR A 261 1.44 -6.10 14.53
C TYR A 261 2.18 -5.13 15.46
N ASN A 262 3.27 -5.58 16.10
CA ASN A 262 4.05 -4.74 17.00
C ASN A 262 4.62 -3.52 16.27
N GLN A 263 5.13 -3.71 15.05
CA GLN A 263 5.64 -2.61 14.22
C GLN A 263 4.54 -1.58 13.93
N THR A 264 3.37 -2.00 13.44
CA THR A 264 2.26 -1.10 13.15
C THR A 264 1.76 -0.37 14.40
N ILE A 265 1.62 -1.07 15.53
CA ILE A 265 1.17 -0.45 16.80
C ILE A 265 2.19 0.56 17.31
N THR A 266 3.48 0.23 17.33
CA THR A 266 4.53 1.15 17.76
C THR A 266 4.57 2.40 16.87
N GLN A 267 4.44 2.26 15.55
CA GLN A 267 4.38 3.40 14.63
C GLN A 267 3.15 4.29 14.88
N LYS A 268 1.97 3.70 15.14
CA LYS A 268 0.76 4.46 15.51
C LYS A 268 0.97 5.23 16.81
N GLN A 269 1.51 4.58 17.84
CA GLN A 269 1.81 5.22 19.12
C GLN A 269 2.81 6.37 18.97
N MET A 270 3.87 6.18 18.18
CA MET A 270 4.85 7.23 17.87
C MET A 270 4.22 8.40 17.13
N LEU A 271 3.33 8.14 16.16
CA LEU A 271 2.64 9.21 15.44
C LEU A 271 1.71 9.99 16.36
N THR A 272 0.87 9.31 17.14
CA THR A 272 -0.04 9.96 18.09
C THR A 272 0.74 10.81 19.11
N PHE A 273 1.87 10.30 19.60
CA PHE A 273 2.75 11.06 20.48
C PHE A 273 3.30 12.31 19.79
N ALA A 274 3.81 12.20 18.57
CA ALA A 274 4.38 13.33 17.84
C ALA A 274 3.33 14.41 17.50
N GLU A 275 2.12 14.00 17.11
CA GLU A 275 1.01 14.93 16.83
C GLU A 275 0.56 15.67 18.09
N MET A 276 0.48 14.98 19.23
CA MET A 276 0.17 15.61 20.52
C MET A 276 1.17 16.73 20.88
N TYR A 277 2.47 16.56 20.60
CA TYR A 277 3.47 17.60 20.89
C TYR A 277 3.41 18.79 19.92
N LEU A 278 3.09 18.55 18.65
CA LEU A 278 2.91 19.64 17.67
C LEU A 278 1.68 20.50 17.99
N GLU A 279 0.66 19.92 18.63
CA GLU A 279 -0.55 20.66 19.06
C GLU A 279 -0.33 21.50 20.33
N ILE A 280 0.71 21.22 21.12
CA ILE A 280 1.00 21.96 22.38
C ILE A 280 1.59 23.37 22.10
N ASP A 281 2.21 23.58 20.94
CA ASP A 281 2.86 24.86 20.60
C ASP A 281 1.89 26.02 20.32
N ASP A 282 0.59 25.76 20.10
CA ASP A 282 -0.39 26.83 19.82
C ASP A 282 -1.08 27.40 21.09
N GLU A 283 -1.10 26.69 22.23
CA GLU A 283 -1.82 27.12 23.46
C GLU A 283 -1.09 26.78 24.77
N GLY A 284 0.24 26.78 24.80
CA GLY A 284 0.95 26.61 26.07
C GLY A 284 2.45 26.42 25.95
N PHE A 285 3.19 27.52 25.96
CA PHE A 285 4.62 27.53 26.28
C PHE A 285 4.84 26.93 27.68
N PHE A 286 5.02 25.61 27.75
CA PHE A 286 5.50 24.95 28.95
C PHE A 286 6.99 25.26 29.06
N GLY A 287 7.34 26.09 30.04
CA GLY A 287 8.73 26.32 30.39
C GLY A 287 9.40 25.01 30.83
N PRO A 288 10.74 24.96 30.85
CA PRO A 288 11.49 23.77 31.29
C PRO A 288 11.09 23.25 32.68
N GLU A 289 10.45 24.08 33.51
CA GLU A 289 9.92 23.70 34.83
C GLU A 289 8.69 22.80 34.75
N ASP A 290 7.82 22.94 33.75
CA ASP A 290 6.59 22.16 33.64
C ASP A 290 6.82 20.79 32.97
N ALA A 291 7.84 20.68 32.11
CA ALA A 291 8.29 19.40 31.56
C ALA A 291 8.90 18.49 32.65
N ALA A 292 9.53 19.08 33.67
CA ALA A 292 10.09 18.35 34.82
C ALA A 292 9.00 17.74 35.72
N LEU A 293 7.77 18.27 35.70
CA LEU A 293 6.65 17.74 36.49
C LEU A 293 6.00 16.49 35.89
N LEU A 294 6.25 16.20 34.60
CA LEU A 294 5.76 15.01 33.90
C LEU A 294 6.71 13.82 34.00
N ALA A 295 7.97 14.05 34.39
CA ALA A 295 8.94 13.01 34.67
C ALA A 295 8.79 12.57 36.15
N SER A 296 8.66 11.27 36.40
CA SER A 296 8.57 10.75 37.78
C SER A 296 9.87 10.91 38.57
N GLU A 297 11.00 11.13 37.89
CA GLU A 297 12.32 11.35 38.46
C GLU A 297 13.05 12.43 37.66
N SER A 298 13.86 13.25 38.34
CA SER A 298 14.70 14.25 37.67
C SER A 298 15.76 13.56 36.81
N PRO A 299 16.11 14.09 35.63
CA PRO A 299 17.20 13.55 34.81
C PRO A 299 18.55 13.47 35.54
N ASP A 300 18.71 14.30 36.59
CA ASP A 300 19.91 14.39 37.41
C ASP A 300 19.85 13.51 38.67
N ALA A 301 18.78 12.75 38.90
CA ALA A 301 18.64 11.88 40.08
C ALA A 301 19.75 10.82 40.17
N GLU A 302 20.31 10.39 39.04
CA GLU A 302 21.46 9.48 38.97
C GLU A 302 22.78 10.14 39.41
N PHE A 303 22.83 11.47 39.44
CA PHE A 303 24.00 12.27 39.84
C PHE A 303 23.91 12.84 41.27
N GLU A 304 22.77 12.73 41.95
CA GLU A 304 22.55 13.28 43.30
C GLU A 304 22.98 12.35 44.46
N GLY A 305 23.77 11.30 44.16
CA GLY A 305 24.45 10.49 45.16
C GLY A 305 25.84 11.02 45.51
N LEU A 306 26.33 10.78 46.75
CA LEU A 306 27.77 10.79 47.06
C LEU A 306 28.43 9.64 46.28
N GLY A 307 28.64 9.85 44.99
CA GLY A 307 29.36 8.93 44.12
C GLY A 307 30.83 8.86 44.53
N ASP A 308 31.33 7.65 44.68
CA ASP A 308 32.74 7.31 44.69
C ASP A 308 33.32 7.45 43.27
N TYR A 309 33.34 8.68 42.75
CA TYR A 309 34.06 9.01 41.52
C TYR A 309 35.57 8.94 41.77
N GLU A 310 36.09 7.72 41.97
CA GLU A 310 37.48 7.42 41.71
C GLU A 310 37.70 7.52 40.20
N GLU A 311 38.18 8.68 39.77
CA GLU A 311 38.74 8.89 38.44
C GLU A 311 39.85 7.85 38.15
N SER A 312 39.55 6.79 37.40
CA SER A 312 40.56 5.77 37.04
C SER A 312 40.78 5.54 35.54
N ILE A 313 40.32 6.45 34.66
CA ILE A 313 40.55 6.31 33.20
C ILE A 313 41.55 7.34 32.63
N TYR A 314 41.84 8.44 33.33
CA TYR A 314 42.78 9.48 32.85
C TYR A 314 44.14 9.57 33.55
N SER A 315 44.41 8.75 34.58
CA SER A 315 45.63 8.90 35.40
C SER A 315 46.91 8.29 34.82
N ASN A 316 46.96 7.90 33.54
CA ASN A 316 48.18 7.35 32.94
C ASN A 316 48.46 7.73 31.47
N TRP A 317 48.08 8.94 31.05
CA TRP A 317 48.67 9.53 29.84
C TRP A 317 50.10 10.00 30.13
N ARG A 318 51.08 9.11 29.91
CA ARG A 318 52.49 9.50 29.86
C ARG A 318 52.77 10.23 28.56
N GLN A 319 52.98 11.54 28.65
CA GLN A 319 53.60 12.33 27.60
C GLN A 319 54.99 11.75 27.31
N MET A 320 55.26 11.31 26.07
CA MET A 320 56.60 10.85 25.68
C MET A 320 57.58 12.01 25.88
N ARG A 321 58.55 11.79 26.76
CA ARG A 321 59.66 12.70 27.01
C ARG A 321 60.57 12.69 25.78
N GLY A 322 60.66 13.82 25.08
CA GLY A 322 61.78 14.06 24.15
C GLY A 322 61.47 14.85 22.88
N LYS A 323 61.36 16.18 23.01
CA LYS A 323 62.11 17.19 22.25
C LYS A 323 61.48 18.57 22.47
N GLY A 324 61.73 19.10 23.66
CA GLY A 324 61.80 20.54 23.87
C GLY A 324 63.22 20.85 24.34
N ASP A 325 63.95 21.58 23.51
CA ASP A 325 65.05 22.51 23.86
C ASP A 325 65.64 23.02 22.53
N ALA A 326 65.96 24.29 22.34
CA ALA A 326 66.13 25.38 23.28
C ALA A 326 66.07 26.73 22.54
N GLY A 327 65.71 27.78 23.29
CA GLY A 327 66.42 29.07 23.33
C GLY A 327 66.36 30.02 22.13
N GLU A 328 65.69 31.16 22.35
CA GLU A 328 65.82 32.51 21.73
C GLU A 328 67.30 32.99 21.56
N PRO A 329 67.66 34.17 20.95
CA PRO A 329 66.85 35.37 20.63
C PRO A 329 67.19 36.14 19.31
N ASP A 330 66.42 37.23 19.09
CA ASP A 330 66.69 38.51 18.39
C ASP A 330 67.18 38.56 16.93
N VAL A 331 66.36 39.14 16.03
CA VAL A 331 66.60 40.44 15.33
C VAL A 331 65.27 41.14 15.08
#